data_AF-A0AAX7SIW6-F1
#
_entry.id   AF-A0AAX7SIW6-F1
#
_cell.length_a   1.000
_cell.length_b   1.000
_cell.length_c   1.000
_cell.angle_alpha   90.00
_cell.angle_beta   90.00
_cell.angle_gamma   90.00
#
_symmetry.space_group_name_H-M   'P 1'
#
loop_
_entity.id
_entity.type
_entity.pdbx_description
1 polymer ?
#
loop_
_entity_poly.entity_id
_entity_poly.type
_entity_poly.pdbx_seq_one_letter_code
_entity_poly.pdbx_strand_id
1 'polypeptide(L)'
;MFVGKQSLENVNKLATATNYTFFITHLKSRALNTRELQIQGPDPKREQFRRYLEKAGVVDSLTSVLVSLYEQQEKPNNALEFVKQQLGAVGQTSEDAEALQQEVINLRQKCARLAGENKELKAKLQRYESVPEDGGTAN
;
A
#
# COMPACT_ATOMS: atom_id res chain seq x y z
N MET A 1 -42.23 -8.66 17.48
CA MET A 1 -41.75 -9.63 16.46
C MET A 1 -40.28 -9.46 16.04
N PHE A 2 -39.49 -8.57 16.66
CA PHE A 2 -38.12 -8.25 16.21
C PHE A 2 -37.01 -9.24 16.66
N VAL A 3 -37.25 -10.01 17.72
CA VAL A 3 -36.21 -10.85 18.36
C VAL A 3 -35.87 -12.12 17.56
N GLY A 4 -36.82 -12.67 16.80
CA GLY A 4 -36.63 -13.93 16.05
C GLY A 4 -35.72 -13.82 14.82
N LYS A 5 -35.72 -12.67 14.13
CA LYS A 5 -34.89 -12.43 12.93
C LYS A 5 -33.41 -12.29 13.27
N GLN A 6 -33.10 -11.54 14.33
CA GLN A 6 -31.72 -11.34 14.81
C GLN A 6 -31.10 -12.64 15.33
N SER A 7 -31.91 -13.50 15.97
CA SER A 7 -31.46 -14.80 16.48
C SER A 7 -31.06 -15.76 15.35
N LEU A 8 -31.88 -15.87 14.29
CA LEU A 8 -31.57 -16.69 13.12
C LEU A 8 -30.32 -16.20 12.36
N GLU A 9 -30.14 -14.89 12.26
CA GLU A 9 -28.97 -14.30 11.58
C GLU A 9 -27.67 -14.56 12.37
N ASN A 10 -27.72 -14.50 13.70
CA ASN A 10 -26.58 -14.81 14.56
C ASN A 10 -26.20 -16.29 14.49
N VAL A 11 -27.18 -17.19 14.43
CA VAL A 11 -26.94 -18.64 14.28
C VAL A 11 -26.32 -18.95 12.91
N ASN A 12 -26.75 -18.27 11.84
CA ASN A 12 -26.22 -18.48 10.50
C ASN A 12 -24.80 -17.89 10.34
N LYS A 13 -24.53 -16.73 10.94
CA LYS A 13 -23.17 -16.14 11.04
C LYS A 13 -22.23 -17.04 11.84
N LEU A 14 -22.70 -17.60 12.96
CA LEU A 14 -21.92 -18.52 13.80
C LEU A 14 -21.65 -19.86 13.09
N ALA A 15 -22.64 -20.40 12.38
CA ALA A 15 -22.48 -21.59 11.55
C ALA A 15 -21.47 -21.35 10.41
N THR A 16 -21.55 -20.20 9.75
CA THR A 16 -20.60 -19.82 8.69
C THR A 16 -19.19 -19.64 9.23
N ALA A 17 -19.04 -18.97 10.39
CA ALA A 17 -17.74 -18.78 11.04
C ALA A 17 -17.13 -20.12 11.49
N THR A 18 -17.93 -21.03 12.04
CA THR A 18 -17.46 -22.35 12.50
C THR A 18 -17.03 -23.22 11.31
N ASN A 19 -17.79 -23.18 10.22
CA ASN A 19 -17.43 -23.86 8.97
C ASN A 19 -16.14 -23.29 8.37
N TYR A 20 -15.93 -21.97 8.46
CA TYR A 20 -14.70 -21.33 8.00
C TYR A 20 -13.49 -21.71 8.84
N THR A 21 -13.60 -21.68 10.17
CA THR A 21 -12.54 -22.11 11.08
C THR A 21 -12.22 -23.60 10.90
N PHE A 22 -13.24 -24.45 10.74
CA PHE A 22 -13.05 -25.87 10.48
C PHE A 22 -12.34 -26.09 9.14
N PHE A 23 -12.76 -25.40 8.07
CA PHE A 23 -12.14 -25.52 6.76
C PHE A 23 -10.69 -25.03 6.77
N ILE A 24 -10.38 -23.88 7.35
CA ILE A 24 -8.99 -23.39 7.49
C ILE A 24 -8.15 -24.36 8.32
N THR A 25 -8.70 -24.88 9.42
CA THR A 25 -7.99 -25.83 10.28
C THR A 25 -7.73 -27.13 9.53
N HIS A 26 -8.72 -27.65 8.80
CA HIS A 26 -8.61 -28.86 8.01
C HIS A 26 -7.68 -28.68 6.80
N LEU A 27 -7.66 -27.50 6.17
CA LEU A 27 -6.75 -27.16 5.09
C LEU A 27 -5.32 -27.03 5.60
N LYS A 28 -5.12 -26.42 6.78
CA LYS A 28 -3.83 -26.35 7.47
C LYS A 28 -3.36 -27.75 7.86
N SER A 29 -4.24 -28.59 8.38
CA SER A 29 -3.94 -30.00 8.68
C SER A 29 -3.63 -30.80 7.42
N ARG A 30 -4.37 -30.65 6.32
CA ARG A 30 -4.04 -31.31 5.04
C ARG A 30 -2.72 -30.78 4.46
N ALA A 31 -2.47 -29.47 4.48
CA ALA A 31 -1.22 -28.87 4.03
C ALA A 31 0.00 -29.27 4.88
N LEU A 32 -0.20 -29.53 6.18
CA LEU A 32 0.84 -30.03 7.09
C LEU A 32 1.01 -31.55 7.01
N ASN A 33 -0.07 -32.31 6.82
CA ASN A 33 -0.03 -33.79 6.76
C ASN A 33 0.44 -34.29 5.38
N THR A 34 0.23 -33.51 4.30
CA THR A 34 0.86 -33.76 2.99
C THR A 34 2.36 -33.44 2.96
N ARG A 35 2.92 -32.78 4.00
CA ARG A 35 4.39 -32.64 4.17
C ARG A 35 5.04 -33.88 4.77
N GLU A 36 4.30 -34.73 5.49
CA GLU A 36 4.86 -35.97 6.06
C GLU A 36 5.12 -37.05 4.99
N LEU A 37 4.45 -37.00 3.83
CA LEU A 37 4.58 -38.03 2.77
C LEU A 37 5.47 -37.64 1.57
N GLN A 38 6.16 -36.50 1.60
CA GLN A 38 7.10 -36.16 0.51
C GLN A 38 8.23 -35.17 0.88
N ILE A 39 8.62 -35.08 2.16
CA ILE A 39 9.91 -34.45 2.52
C ILE A 39 10.99 -35.53 2.38
N GLN A 40 11.56 -35.65 1.18
CA GLN A 40 12.92 -36.19 1.01
C GLN A 40 13.89 -35.29 1.77
N GLY A 41 14.03 -35.51 3.09
CA GLY A 41 14.99 -34.83 3.97
C GLY A 41 14.92 -33.29 4.02
N PRO A 42 15.58 -32.67 5.02
CA PRO A 42 15.91 -31.26 4.95
C PRO A 42 17.02 -31.10 3.90
N ASP A 43 16.65 -30.81 2.65
CA ASP A 43 17.62 -30.25 1.71
C ASP A 43 18.00 -28.86 2.25
N PRO A 44 19.24 -28.64 2.70
CA PRO A 44 19.66 -27.39 3.33
C PRO A 44 19.46 -26.19 2.39
N LYS A 45 19.48 -26.39 1.06
CA LYS A 45 19.21 -25.33 0.09
C LYS A 45 17.73 -24.94 0.08
N ARG A 46 16.83 -25.91 0.25
CA ARG A 46 15.38 -25.67 0.26
C ARG A 46 14.95 -24.89 1.51
N GLU A 47 15.54 -25.22 2.66
CA GLU A 47 15.30 -24.47 3.91
C GLU A 47 15.90 -23.06 3.83
N GLN A 48 17.12 -22.90 3.31
CA GLN A 48 17.72 -21.58 3.08
C GLN A 48 16.86 -20.70 2.16
N PHE A 49 16.36 -21.26 1.07
CA PHE A 49 15.48 -20.53 0.14
C PHE A 49 14.18 -20.10 0.82
N ARG A 50 13.57 -20.99 1.62
CA ARG A 50 12.39 -20.65 2.41
C ARG A 50 12.67 -19.50 3.38
N ARG A 51 13.78 -19.56 4.13
CA ARG A 51 14.17 -18.50 5.07
C ARG A 51 14.45 -17.17 4.38
N TYR A 52 15.02 -17.22 3.19
CA TYR A 52 15.22 -16.03 2.36
C TYR A 52 13.87 -15.38 2.01
N LEU A 53 12.88 -16.17 1.55
CA LEU A 53 11.55 -15.66 1.22
C LEU A 53 10.79 -15.13 2.44
N GLU A 54 10.92 -15.81 3.59
CA GLU A 54 10.34 -15.35 4.87
C GLU A 54 11.00 -14.02 5.32
N LYS A 55 12.34 -13.94 5.29
CA LYS A 55 13.08 -12.72 5.69
C LYS A 55 12.81 -11.54 4.75
N ALA A 56 12.61 -11.80 3.46
CA ALA A 56 12.26 -10.78 2.47
C ALA A 56 10.78 -10.38 2.50
N GLY A 57 9.95 -10.98 3.36
CA GLY A 57 8.51 -10.69 3.46
C GLY A 57 7.67 -11.16 2.27
N VAL A 58 8.26 -11.93 1.34
CA VAL A 58 7.55 -12.43 0.14
C VAL A 58 6.39 -13.34 0.54
N VAL A 59 6.59 -14.16 1.57
CA VAL A 59 5.57 -15.09 2.07
C VAL A 59 4.38 -14.32 2.66
N ASP A 60 4.64 -13.28 3.45
CA ASP A 60 3.60 -12.47 4.07
C ASP A 60 2.81 -11.66 3.03
N SER A 61 3.49 -11.06 2.06
CA SER A 61 2.87 -10.36 0.93
C SER A 61 1.96 -11.27 0.10
N LEU A 62 2.45 -12.45 -0.29
CA LEU A 62 1.62 -13.43 -1.02
C LEU A 62 0.42 -13.89 -0.18
N THR A 63 0.62 -14.09 1.12
CA THR A 63 -0.46 -14.48 2.03
C THR A 63 -1.53 -13.40 2.13
N SER A 64 -1.14 -12.13 2.27
CA SER A 64 -2.06 -10.99 2.34
C SER A 64 -2.90 -10.83 1.06
N VAL A 65 -2.29 -10.99 -0.12
CA VAL A 65 -3.02 -10.92 -1.41
C VAL A 65 -4.01 -12.06 -1.56
N LEU A 66 -3.63 -13.28 -1.16
CA LEU A 66 -4.53 -14.43 -1.21
C LEU A 66 -5.70 -14.31 -0.22
N VAL A 67 -5.46 -13.74 0.96
CA VAL A 67 -6.53 -13.42 1.92
C VAL A 67 -7.46 -12.36 1.33
N SER A 68 -6.91 -11.28 0.76
CA SER A 68 -7.70 -10.22 0.13
C SER A 68 -8.56 -10.75 -1.02
N LEU A 69 -8.03 -11.65 -1.84
CA LEU A 69 -8.78 -12.33 -2.89
C LEU A 69 -9.89 -13.23 -2.34
N TYR A 70 -9.65 -13.87 -1.18
CA TYR A 70 -10.63 -14.71 -0.52
C TYR A 70 -11.79 -13.90 0.09
N GLU A 71 -11.50 -12.70 0.61
CA GLU A 71 -12.48 -11.82 1.25
C GLU A 71 -13.38 -11.05 0.28
N GLN A 72 -13.04 -11.02 -1.02
CA GLN A 72 -13.86 -10.40 -2.05
C GLN A 72 -15.26 -11.05 -2.13
N GLN A 73 -16.31 -10.28 -1.85
CA GLN A 73 -17.71 -10.74 -1.93
C GLN A 73 -18.11 -11.19 -3.34
N GLU A 74 -17.57 -10.52 -4.37
CA GLU A 74 -17.69 -10.95 -5.76
C GLU A 74 -16.32 -11.41 -6.27
N LYS A 75 -16.18 -12.70 -6.58
CA LYS A 75 -14.92 -13.22 -7.10
C LYS A 75 -14.63 -12.56 -8.45
N PRO A 76 -13.45 -11.94 -8.63
CA PRO A 76 -13.11 -11.35 -9.92
C PRO A 76 -13.13 -12.42 -11.00
N ASN A 77 -13.75 -12.11 -12.15
CA ASN A 77 -13.79 -13.00 -13.31
C ASN A 77 -12.39 -13.46 -13.77
N ASN A 78 -11.36 -12.67 -13.45
CA ASN A 78 -9.96 -13.03 -13.66
C ASN A 78 -9.14 -12.84 -12.38
N ALA A 79 -9.07 -13.91 -11.56
CA ALA A 79 -8.30 -13.92 -10.33
C ALA A 79 -6.79 -13.67 -10.54
N LEU A 80 -6.24 -14.05 -11.70
CA LEU A 80 -4.81 -13.86 -11.98
C LEU A 80 -4.46 -12.38 -12.15
N GLU A 81 -5.30 -11.63 -12.85
CA GLU A 81 -5.13 -10.17 -13.00
C GLU A 81 -5.24 -9.45 -11.66
N PHE A 82 -6.20 -9.84 -10.82
CA PHE A 82 -6.33 -9.30 -9.47
C PHE A 82 -5.06 -9.48 -8.64
N VAL A 83 -4.50 -10.70 -8.65
CA VAL A 83 -3.28 -11.02 -7.91
C VAL A 83 -2.10 -10.19 -8.43
N LYS A 84 -1.92 -10.06 -9.76
CA LYS A 84 -0.85 -9.22 -10.33
C LYS A 84 -0.97 -7.76 -9.89
N GLN A 85 -2.18 -7.21 -9.93
CA GLN A 85 -2.42 -5.82 -9.59
C GLN A 85 -2.18 -5.56 -8.10
N GLN A 86 -2.63 -6.47 -7.23
CA GLN A 86 -2.38 -6.40 -5.80
C GLN A 86 -0.90 -6.56 -5.46
N LEU A 87 -0.17 -7.47 -6.10
CA LEU A 87 1.30 -7.58 -5.91
C LEU A 87 2.03 -6.31 -6.36
N GLY A 88 1.59 -5.69 -7.46
CA GLY A 88 2.14 -4.41 -7.92
C GLY A 88 1.88 -3.25 -6.95
N ALA A 89 0.71 -3.25 -6.30
CA ALA A 89 0.37 -2.27 -5.28
C ALA A 89 1.15 -2.50 -3.96
N VAL A 90 1.39 -3.76 -3.57
CA VAL A 90 2.18 -4.11 -2.37
C VAL A 90 3.64 -3.62 -2.48
N GLY A 91 4.18 -3.48 -3.70
CA GLY A 91 5.52 -2.92 -3.94
C GLY A 91 5.62 -1.40 -3.78
N GLN A 92 4.49 -0.69 -3.80
CA GLN A 92 4.41 0.72 -3.47
C GLN A 92 4.09 0.81 -1.98
N THR A 93 5.11 0.72 -1.12
CA THR A 93 4.87 0.80 0.32
C THR A 93 4.14 2.12 0.63
N SER A 94 3.10 2.05 1.47
CA SER A 94 2.34 3.24 1.88
C SER A 94 3.28 4.34 2.41
N GLU A 95 4.38 3.95 3.05
CA GLU A 95 5.41 4.86 3.55
C GLU A 95 6.16 5.58 2.43
N ASP A 96 6.57 4.89 1.37
CA ASP A 96 7.22 5.53 0.22
C ASP A 96 6.25 6.48 -0.49
N ALA A 97 4.98 6.09 -0.61
CA ALA A 97 3.94 6.94 -1.20
C ALA A 97 3.68 8.19 -0.35
N GLU A 98 3.60 8.04 0.97
CA GLU A 98 3.40 9.14 1.92
C GLU A 98 4.61 10.08 1.96
N ALA A 99 5.83 9.54 1.99
CA ALA A 99 7.08 10.32 1.96
C ALA A 99 7.19 11.13 0.66
N LEU A 100 6.92 10.48 -0.48
CA LEU A 100 6.93 11.15 -1.79
C LEU A 100 5.84 12.25 -1.87
N GLN A 101 4.67 11.99 -1.29
CA GLN A 101 3.59 12.97 -1.24
C GLN A 101 3.93 14.18 -0.36
N GLN A 102 4.57 13.97 0.79
CA GLN A 102 5.10 15.05 1.64
C GLN A 102 6.15 15.88 0.92
N GLU A 103 7.06 15.25 0.18
CA GLU A 103 8.08 15.95 -0.59
C GLU A 103 7.47 16.80 -1.71
N VAL A 104 6.45 16.30 -2.41
CA VAL A 104 5.68 17.07 -3.41
C VAL A 104 5.02 18.31 -2.77
N ILE A 105 4.45 18.17 -1.58
CA ILE A 105 3.85 19.31 -0.86
C ILE A 105 4.93 20.33 -0.48
N ASN A 106 6.05 19.88 0.07
CA ASN A 106 7.17 20.75 0.47
C ASN A 106 7.74 21.53 -0.72
N LEU A 107 8.00 20.83 -1.84
CA LEU A 107 8.52 21.44 -3.05
C LEU A 107 7.54 22.46 -3.64
N ARG A 108 6.24 22.16 -3.65
CA ARG A 108 5.20 23.11 -4.11
C ARG A 108 5.17 24.37 -3.24
N GLN A 109 5.25 24.24 -1.93
CA GLN A 109 5.32 25.39 -1.02
C GLN A 109 6.59 26.22 -1.26
N LYS A 110 7.74 25.57 -1.45
CA LYS A 110 9.01 26.24 -1.73
C LYS A 110 8.97 26.98 -3.06
N CYS A 111 8.41 26.37 -4.11
CA CYS A 111 8.20 27.02 -5.39
C CYS A 111 7.27 28.24 -5.28
N ALA A 112 6.16 28.13 -4.55
CA ALA A 112 5.24 29.25 -4.33
C ALA A 112 5.92 30.41 -3.60
N ARG A 113 6.69 30.12 -2.54
CA ARG A 113 7.46 31.14 -1.81
C ARG A 113 8.48 31.83 -2.70
N LEU A 114 9.31 31.05 -3.39
CA LEU A 114 10.34 31.57 -4.29
C LEU A 114 9.74 32.38 -5.45
N ALA A 115 8.59 31.96 -5.98
CA ALA A 115 7.87 32.72 -7.00
C ALA A 115 7.35 34.08 -6.47
N GLY A 116 6.86 34.10 -5.22
CA GLY A 116 6.46 35.33 -4.53
C GLY A 116 7.63 36.29 -4.32
N GLU A 117 8.74 35.77 -3.77
CA GLU A 117 9.97 36.53 -3.56
C GLU A 117 10.52 37.07 -4.90
N ASN A 118 10.54 36.25 -5.95
CA ASN A 118 10.96 36.69 -7.29
C ASN A 118 10.07 37.82 -7.82
N LYS A 119 8.76 37.73 -7.62
CA LYS A 119 7.82 38.77 -8.05
C LYS A 119 8.06 40.08 -7.29
N GLU A 120 8.27 40.01 -5.99
CA GLU A 120 8.55 41.18 -5.15
C GLU A 120 9.90 41.82 -5.51
N LEU A 121 10.94 41.01 -5.68
CA LEU A 121 12.26 41.47 -6.08
C LEU A 121 12.22 42.12 -7.47
N LYS A 122 11.55 41.50 -8.46
CA LYS A 122 11.35 42.10 -9.78
C LYS A 122 10.59 43.43 -9.72
N ALA A 123 9.56 43.54 -8.87
CA ALA A 123 8.83 44.79 -8.68
C ALA A 123 9.69 45.89 -8.03
N LYS A 124 10.53 45.52 -7.05
CA LYS A 124 11.52 46.45 -6.46
C LYS A 124 12.54 46.90 -7.51
N LEU A 125 13.07 45.97 -8.31
CA LEU A 125 14.04 46.26 -9.37
C LEU A 125 13.46 47.21 -10.42
N GLN A 126 12.23 46.95 -10.89
CA GLN A 126 11.52 47.87 -11.77
C GLN A 126 11.34 49.26 -11.16
N ARG A 127 11.03 49.37 -9.87
CA ARG A 127 10.92 50.68 -9.20
C ARG A 127 12.24 51.44 -9.18
N TYR A 128 13.37 50.76 -8.97
CA TYR A 128 14.69 51.39 -9.00
C TYR A 128 15.13 51.76 -10.43
N GLU A 129 14.81 50.95 -11.44
CA GLU A 129 15.06 51.30 -12.86
C GLU A 129 14.13 52.41 -13.37
N SER A 130 12.95 52.59 -12.76
CA SER A 130 11.99 53.63 -13.14
C SER A 130 12.24 54.98 -12.48
N VAL A 131 13.22 55.10 -11.56
CA VAL A 131 13.72 56.38 -11.07
C VAL A 131 14.78 56.84 -12.07
N PRO A 132 14.48 57.81 -12.94
CA PRO A 132 15.51 58.36 -13.81
C PRO A 132 16.44 59.20 -12.95
N GLU A 133 17.72 59.15 -13.31
CA GLU A 133 18.71 60.18 -13.10
C GLU A 133 18.09 61.58 -13.38
N ASP A 134 17.56 62.24 -12.34
CA ASP A 134 17.33 63.68 -12.35
C ASP A 134 18.25 64.29 -11.30
N GLY A 135 19.45 64.63 -11.78
CA GLY A 135 20.58 65.01 -10.93
C GLY A 135 21.65 65.80 -11.68
N GLY A 136 21.24 66.75 -12.53
CA GLY A 136 22.03 67.97 -12.78
C GLY A 136 22.99 67.94 -13.97
N THR A 137 22.48 68.33 -15.14
CA THR A 137 23.25 69.22 -16.05
C THR A 137 22.95 70.69 -15.69
N ALA A 138 23.97 71.55 -15.84
CA ALA A 138 24.01 73.02 -15.71
C ALA A 138 24.35 73.61 -14.32
N ASN A 139 25.63 73.97 -14.11
CA ASN A 139 26.17 75.32 -14.39
C ASN A 139 27.71 75.31 -14.28
#